data_AF-A0A9J5W449-F1
#
_entry.id   AF-A0A9J5W449-F1
#
_cell.length_a   1.000
_cell.length_b   1.000
_cell.length_c   1.000
_cell.angle_alpha   90.00
_cell.angle_beta   90.00
_cell.angle_gamma   90.00
#
_symmetry.space_group_name_H-M   'P 1'
#
loop_
_entity.id
_entity.type
_entity.pdbx_description
1 polymer ?
#
loop_
_entity_poly.entity_id
_entity_poly.type
_entity_poly.pdbx_seq_one_letter_code
_entity_poly.pdbx_strand_id
1 'polypeptide(L)'
;MAEKWEELSGKNNWEGLLHPLDIDLRKYIIQYGELAQATYDTFITERASKYAGASRYSMENLLLRLDLTQTSIAEAWSKESNFMGYIAVATDDGKASLGRRDIVIN
;
A
#
# COMPACT_ATOMS: atom_id res chain seq x y z
N MET A 1 -5.42 11.06 14.71
CA MET A 1 -4.06 10.88 14.15
C MET A 1 -3.38 12.21 13.87
N ALA A 2 -4.05 13.18 13.25
CA ALA A 2 -3.49 14.50 12.91
C ALA A 2 -2.67 15.20 14.00
N GLU A 3 -3.04 15.10 15.27
CA GLU A 3 -2.32 15.80 16.35
C GLU A 3 -1.06 15.07 16.86
N LYS A 4 -1.00 13.74 16.72
CA LYS A 4 0.08 12.88 17.25
C LYS A 4 0.95 12.26 16.16
N TRP A 5 0.82 12.74 14.93
CA TRP A 5 1.37 12.09 13.75
C TRP A 5 2.89 11.93 13.83
N GLU A 6 3.60 12.89 14.42
CA GLU A 6 5.06 12.84 14.60
C GLU A 6 5.49 11.75 15.57
N GLU A 7 4.79 11.64 16.71
CA GLU A 7 5.03 10.60 17.71
C GLU A 7 4.72 9.22 17.14
N LEU A 8 3.59 9.08 16.43
CA LEU A 8 3.20 7.84 15.75
C LEU A 8 4.17 7.45 14.63
N SER A 9 4.78 8.43 13.95
CA SER A 9 5.88 8.22 13.00
C SER A 9 7.24 7.97 13.66
N GLY A 10 7.30 7.84 15.00
CA GLY A 10 8.52 7.42 15.70
C GLY A 10 9.47 8.56 16.06
N LYS A 11 9.03 9.83 16.10
CA LYS A 11 9.86 10.98 16.51
C LYS A 11 10.63 10.73 17.82
N ASN A 12 10.01 10.01 18.76
CA ASN A 12 10.60 9.62 20.05
C ASN A 12 10.81 8.11 20.17
N ASN A 13 11.14 7.41 19.07
CA ASN A 13 11.39 5.95 19.04
C ASN A 13 10.25 5.10 19.64
N TRP A 14 9.01 5.59 19.56
CA TRP A 14 7.81 4.99 20.18
C TRP A 14 7.94 4.69 21.68
N GLU A 15 8.75 5.47 22.41
CA GLU A 15 8.89 5.34 23.87
C GLU A 15 7.52 5.43 24.56
N GLY A 16 7.22 4.45 25.43
CA GLY A 16 5.94 4.37 26.14
C GLY A 16 4.74 3.92 25.30
N LEU A 17 4.88 3.70 23.99
CA LEU A 17 3.76 3.34 23.11
C LEU A 17 3.68 1.84 22.79
N LEU A 18 4.70 1.04 23.09
CA LEU A 18 4.76 -0.37 22.70
C LEU A 18 4.21 -1.32 23.78
N HIS A 19 4.34 -0.98 25.06
CA HIS A 19 3.98 -1.85 26.18
C HIS A 19 3.31 -1.06 27.34
N PRO A 20 1.97 -1.11 27.47
CA PRO A 20 1.02 -1.75 26.55
C PRO A 20 0.97 -1.03 25.20
N LEU A 21 0.58 -1.74 24.14
CA LEU A 21 0.52 -1.15 22.80
C LEU A 21 -0.56 -0.06 22.74
N ASP A 22 -0.14 1.18 22.50
CA ASP A 22 -1.01 2.32 22.29
C ASP A 22 -2.00 2.05 21.14
N ILE A 23 -3.25 2.44 21.34
CA ILE A 23 -4.32 2.12 20.39
C ILE A 23 -4.20 2.90 19.09
N ASP A 24 -3.69 4.14 19.14
CA ASP A 24 -3.47 4.96 17.96
C ASP A 24 -2.27 4.41 17.18
N LEU A 25 -1.19 4.01 17.87
CA LEU A 25 -0.04 3.34 17.25
C LEU A 25 -0.42 2.01 16.59
N ARG A 26 -1.26 1.19 17.24
CA ARG A 26 -1.79 -0.04 16.64
C ARG A 26 -2.49 0.23 15.32
N LYS A 27 -3.44 1.17 15.30
CA LYS A 27 -4.19 1.53 14.09
C LYS A 27 -3.26 2.06 13.01
N TYR A 28 -2.27 2.85 13.40
CA TYR A 28 -1.27 3.42 12.51
C TYR A 28 -0.46 2.33 11.81
N ILE A 29 0.09 1.38 12.56
CA ILE A 29 0.86 0.26 12.01
C ILE A 29 -0.01 -0.60 11.08
N ILE A 30 -1.25 -0.90 11.48
CA ILE A 30 -2.19 -1.65 10.63
C ILE A 30 -2.42 -0.93 9.31
N GLN A 31 -2.67 0.38 9.35
CA GLN A 31 -2.90 1.17 8.14
C GLN A 31 -1.73 1.08 7.14
N TYR A 32 -0.47 1.23 7.60
CA TYR A 32 0.69 1.06 6.70
C TYR A 32 0.88 -0.40 6.28
N GLY A 33 0.56 -1.36 7.15
CA GLY A 33 0.55 -2.78 6.80
C GLY A 33 -0.44 -3.12 5.69
N GLU A 34 -1.64 -2.54 5.70
CA GLU A 34 -2.64 -2.70 4.64
C GLU A 34 -2.18 -2.10 3.31
N LEU A 35 -1.44 -0.98 3.34
CA LEU A 35 -0.84 -0.40 2.15
C LEU A 35 0.26 -1.31 1.55
N ALA A 36 1.08 -1.95 2.39
CA ALA A 36 2.05 -2.94 1.93
C ALA A 36 1.34 -4.19 1.37
N GLN A 37 0.26 -4.63 2.00
CA GLN A 37 -0.55 -5.77 1.53
C GLN A 37 -1.17 -5.49 0.15
N ALA A 38 -1.55 -4.24 -0.16
CA ALA A 38 -2.07 -3.87 -1.47
C ALA A 38 -1.09 -4.20 -2.62
N THR A 39 0.23 -4.07 -2.40
CA THR A 39 1.24 -4.47 -3.39
C THR A 39 1.12 -5.95 -3.74
N TYR A 40 0.91 -6.81 -2.75
CA TYR A 40 0.73 -8.25 -2.96
C TYR A 40 -0.62 -8.59 -3.60
N ASP A 41 -1.69 -7.95 -3.15
CA ASP A 41 -3.05 -8.17 -3.68
C ASP A 41 -3.13 -7.80 -5.18
N THR A 42 -2.35 -6.81 -5.61
CA THR A 42 -2.30 -6.38 -7.01
C THR A 42 -1.33 -7.21 -7.85
N PHE A 43 -0.36 -7.90 -7.27
CA PHE A 43 0.64 -8.66 -8.02
C PHE A 43 0.07 -9.95 -8.65
N ILE A 44 0.30 -10.14 -9.95
CA ILE A 44 -0.14 -11.33 -10.68
C ILE A 44 0.90 -12.45 -10.51
N THR A 45 0.64 -13.37 -9.56
CA THR A 45 1.51 -14.54 -9.29
C THR A 45 1.33 -15.72 -10.24
N GLU A 46 0.19 -15.81 -10.92
CA GLU A 46 -0.18 -16.94 -11.79
C GLU A 46 0.77 -17.04 -12.99
N ARG A 47 1.64 -18.04 -12.99
CA ARG A 47 2.68 -18.22 -14.03
C ARG A 47 2.09 -18.53 -15.41
N ALA A 48 0.89 -19.10 -15.45
CA ALA A 48 0.20 -19.34 -16.72
C ALA A 48 -0.33 -18.04 -17.35
N SER A 49 -0.39 -16.94 -16.60
CA SER A 49 -0.83 -15.64 -17.10
C SER A 49 0.24 -14.98 -17.96
N LYS A 50 -0.15 -14.37 -19.07
CA LYS A 50 0.72 -13.51 -19.88
C LYS A 50 1.23 -12.28 -19.12
N TYR A 51 0.51 -11.89 -18.08
CA TYR A 51 0.84 -10.75 -17.21
C TYR A 51 1.48 -11.20 -15.89
N ALA A 52 1.96 -12.44 -15.79
CA ALA A 52 2.68 -12.91 -14.60
C ALA A 52 3.81 -11.94 -14.26
N GLY A 53 3.83 -11.43 -13.04
CA GLY A 53 4.79 -10.42 -12.61
C GLY A 53 4.33 -8.97 -12.73
N ALA A 54 3.20 -8.67 -13.38
CA ALA A 54 2.64 -7.32 -13.47
C ALA A 54 1.70 -6.99 -12.30
N SER A 55 1.29 -5.72 -12.20
CA SER A 55 0.11 -5.32 -11.41
C SER A 55 -1.17 -5.66 -12.18
N ARG A 56 -2.17 -6.15 -11.45
CA ARG A 56 -3.54 -6.42 -11.91
C ARG A 56 -4.30 -5.14 -12.23
N TYR A 57 -3.96 -4.04 -11.57
CA TYR A 57 -4.68 -2.77 -11.68
C TYR A 57 -3.76 -1.67 -12.20
N SER A 58 -4.34 -0.75 -12.99
CA SER A 58 -3.68 0.51 -13.33
C SER A 58 -3.48 1.36 -12.08
N MET A 59 -2.55 2.31 -12.14
CA MET A 59 -2.30 3.25 -11.03
C MET A 59 -3.58 3.93 -10.54
N GLU A 60 -4.45 4.34 -11.46
CA GLU A 60 -5.73 5.01 -11.15
C GLU A 60 -6.68 4.13 -10.33
N ASN A 61 -6.61 2.80 -10.50
CA ASN A 61 -7.50 1.84 -9.83
C ASN A 61 -6.79 1.02 -8.75
N LEU A 62 -5.51 1.30 -8.46
CA LEU A 62 -4.69 0.48 -7.58
C LEU A 62 -5.29 0.33 -6.17
N LEU A 63 -5.93 1.39 -5.68
CA LEU A 63 -6.56 1.45 -4.35
C LEU A 63 -8.10 1.42 -4.41
N LEU A 64 -8.69 1.33 -5.61
CA LEU A 64 -10.14 1.26 -5.84
C LEU A 64 -10.49 -0.19 -6.19
N ARG A 65 -10.76 -1.05 -5.20
CA ARG A 65 -11.17 -2.43 -5.46
C ARG A 65 -12.48 -2.46 -6.26
N LEU A 66 -12.47 -3.00 -7.48
CA LEU A 66 -13.62 -3.62 -8.14
C LEU A 66 -13.18 -4.73 -9.12
N ASP A 67 -13.99 -5.78 -9.15
CA ASP A 67 -13.85 -7.08 -9.84
C ASP A 67 -13.31 -7.01 -11.27
N LEU A 68 -12.38 -7.90 -11.63
CA LEU A 68 -12.01 -8.13 -13.04
C LEU A 68 -11.78 -9.61 -13.36
N THR A 69 -12.69 -10.13 -14.19
CA THR A 69 -12.52 -11.30 -15.05
C THR A 69 -11.72 -10.91 -16.29
N GLN A 70 -10.59 -11.58 -16.60
CA GLN A 70 -10.16 -11.74 -18.00
C GLN A 70 -9.16 -12.88 -18.23
N THR A 71 -9.34 -13.52 -19.39
CA THR A 71 -8.78 -14.81 -19.85
C THR A 71 -7.54 -14.66 -20.76
N SER A 72 -6.80 -15.77 -20.91
CA SER A 72 -5.54 -16.04 -21.64
C SER A 72 -5.61 -15.85 -23.18
N ILE A 73 -4.56 -15.89 -24.03
CA ILE A 73 -3.18 -16.43 -24.08
C ILE A 73 -2.37 -15.57 -25.08
N ALA A 74 -1.17 -15.08 -24.70
CA ALA A 74 -0.14 -14.49 -25.58
C ALA A 74 1.19 -14.33 -24.80
N GLU A 75 2.30 -13.99 -25.48
CA GLU A 75 3.66 -13.85 -24.92
C GLU A 75 3.72 -13.01 -23.62
N ALA A 76 4.69 -13.34 -22.76
CA ALA A 76 4.89 -12.68 -21.46
C ALA A 76 5.11 -11.16 -21.60
N TRP A 77 4.48 -10.37 -20.73
CA TRP A 77 4.55 -8.90 -20.77
C TRP A 77 5.96 -8.34 -20.55
N SER A 78 6.78 -9.05 -19.76
CA SER A 78 8.21 -8.79 -19.58
C SER A 78 8.93 -10.12 -19.32
N LYS A 79 10.18 -10.22 -19.78
CA LYS A 79 11.05 -11.40 -19.55
C LYS A 79 11.99 -11.20 -18.35
N GLU A 80 12.20 -9.96 -17.91
CA GLU A 80 13.26 -9.59 -16.96
C GLU A 80 12.78 -8.64 -15.85
N SER A 81 11.50 -8.25 -15.84
CA SER A 81 10.99 -7.25 -14.90
C SER A 81 9.68 -7.68 -14.27
N ASN A 82 9.53 -7.32 -12.99
CA ASN A 82 8.30 -7.47 -12.22
C ASN A 82 7.86 -6.11 -11.68
N PHE A 83 6.56 -5.94 -11.52
CA PHE A 83 6.00 -4.94 -10.62
C PHE A 83 6.53 -5.18 -9.20
N MET A 84 7.04 -4.12 -8.59
CA MET A 84 7.74 -4.19 -7.30
C MET A 84 7.16 -3.24 -6.26
N GLY A 85 6.07 -2.53 -6.59
CA GLY A 85 5.52 -1.52 -5.68
C GLY A 85 5.00 -0.26 -6.35
N TYR A 86 4.62 0.71 -5.54
CA TYR A 86 4.00 1.95 -5.97
C TYR A 86 4.37 3.13 -5.07
N ILE A 87 4.20 4.34 -5.63
CA ILE A 87 4.30 5.59 -4.89
C ILE A 87 2.92 6.23 -4.88
N ALA A 88 2.43 6.60 -3.71
CA ALA A 88 1.16 7.29 -3.55
C ALA A 88 1.30 8.49 -2.62
N VAL A 89 0.42 9.47 -2.80
CA VAL A 89 0.33 10.64 -1.92
C VAL A 89 -1.09 10.75 -1.38
N ALA A 90 -1.22 11.06 -0.10
CA ALA A 90 -2.52 11.25 0.53
C ALA A 90 -3.34 12.32 -0.22
N THR A 91 -4.66 12.11 -0.34
CA THR A 91 -5.60 13.11 -0.87
C THR A 91 -5.72 14.31 0.07
N ASP A 92 -6.49 15.34 -0.29
CA ASP A 92 -6.72 16.49 0.58
C ASP A 92 -7.44 16.09 1.88
N ASP A 93 -8.44 15.22 1.79
CA ASP A 93 -9.13 14.63 2.95
C ASP A 93 -8.18 13.75 3.78
N GLY A 94 -7.32 12.99 3.11
CA GLY A 94 -6.27 12.21 3.77
C GLY A 94 -5.29 13.10 4.52
N LYS A 95 -4.86 14.23 3.93
CA LYS A 95 -4.01 15.22 4.59
C LYS A 95 -4.69 15.80 5.83
N ALA A 96 -5.96 16.16 5.75
CA ALA A 96 -6.70 16.67 6.90
C ALA A 96 -6.77 15.63 8.05
N SER A 97 -6.99 14.35 7.70
CA SER A 97 -7.10 13.25 8.67
C SER A 97 -5.74 12.87 9.31
N LEU A 98 -4.66 12.90 8.51
CA LEU A 98 -3.30 12.58 8.93
C LEU A 98 -2.55 13.76 9.55
N GLY A 99 -3.06 14.99 9.39
CA GLY A 99 -2.41 16.23 9.82
C GLY A 99 -1.26 16.68 8.92
N ARG A 100 -0.96 15.94 7.85
CA ARG A 100 0.17 16.19 6.93
C ARG A 100 -0.09 15.58 5.56
N ARG A 101 0.62 16.07 4.53
CA ARG A 101 0.63 15.40 3.22
C ARG A 101 1.59 14.22 3.30
N ASP A 102 1.05 13.02 3.47
CA ASP A 102 1.85 11.81 3.56
C ASP A 102 2.16 11.25 2.17
N ILE A 103 3.43 10.89 1.93
CA ILE A 103 3.88 10.21 0.71
C ILE A 103 4.30 8.81 1.13
N VAL A 104 3.71 7.79 0.51
CA VAL A 104 3.98 6.38 0.79
C VAL A 104 4.70 5.76 -0.40
N ILE A 105 5.71 4.95 -0.08
CA ILE A 105 6.47 4.15 -1.03
C ILE A 105 6.38 2.71 -0.51
N ASN A 106 5.74 1.83 -1.29
CA ASN A 106 5.62 0.40 -1.02
C ASN A 106 6.19 -0.41 -2.18
#